data_AF-A0A2D6IVT2-F1
#
_entry.id   AF-A0A2D6IVT2-F1
#
_cell.length_a   1.000
_cell.length_b   1.000
_cell.length_c   1.000
_cell.angle_alpha   90.00
_cell.angle_beta   90.00
_cell.angle_gamma   90.00
#
_symmetry.space_group_name_H-M   'P 1'
#
loop_
_entity.id
_entity.type
_entity.pdbx_description
1 polymer ?
#
loop_
_entity_poly.entity_id
_entity_poly.type
_entity_poly.pdbx_seq_one_letter_code
_entity_poly.pdbx_strand_id
1 'polypeptide(L)'
;MNDGDSSFDWSSLVLGDWIARLDRMALKRFGEQVIADEAVNHVLEKLSANNWSALGGYKNKSKPINYLNVVATHLLEEFSRMKFGRPRPPVWLKKNGHLWVSIWRQICLERRVAGQVVFNWINEERSKEYLENIVRLIKARMPWCGVKRQEIPSSYLEKDGESPPFDVEDTRSFQETQKNEDLEELLLIIRLLIDPESDFTGITESQTAKINNIVTQLHKELELSDSELLMLKMVFIERIKQGLVAKAFDLKPYQLSKRLKALMMRLRSGLGAVGFDKEQFF
;
A
#
# COMPACT_ATOMS: atom_id res chain seq x y z
N MET A 1 19.52 35.29 -36.07
CA MET A 1 18.46 36.04 -35.38
C MET A 1 17.92 35.11 -34.31
N ASN A 2 18.13 35.49 -33.05
CA ASN A 2 17.84 34.67 -31.87
C ASN A 2 16.33 34.57 -31.68
N ASP A 3 15.78 33.36 -31.81
CA ASP A 3 14.41 33.07 -31.40
C ASP A 3 14.35 33.17 -29.88
N GLY A 4 13.44 34.05 -29.42
CA GLY A 4 13.27 34.44 -28.04
C GLY A 4 13.01 33.24 -27.13
N ASP A 5 14.00 32.93 -26.32
CA ASP A 5 13.92 32.12 -25.13
C ASP A 5 12.90 32.78 -24.20
N SER A 6 11.63 32.38 -24.34
CA SER A 6 10.57 32.71 -23.39
C SER A 6 10.91 31.98 -22.10
N SER A 7 11.84 32.56 -21.33
CA SER A 7 12.27 32.09 -20.02
C SER A 7 11.04 32.06 -19.14
N PHE A 8 10.42 30.89 -19.06
CA PHE A 8 9.28 30.66 -18.21
C PHE A 8 9.74 30.87 -16.76
N ASP A 9 9.00 31.66 -15.98
CA ASP A 9 9.37 31.97 -14.60
C ASP A 9 9.13 30.75 -13.70
N TRP A 10 10.11 29.85 -13.71
CA TRP A 10 10.13 28.66 -12.87
C TRP A 10 10.20 29.00 -11.38
N SER A 11 10.82 30.12 -11.04
CA SER A 11 11.00 30.54 -9.65
C SER A 11 9.65 30.83 -8.99
N SER A 12 8.80 31.61 -9.66
CA SER A 12 7.44 31.90 -9.20
C SER A 12 6.57 30.64 -9.15
N LEU A 13 6.72 29.73 -10.13
CA LEU A 13 5.96 28.48 -10.13
C LEU A 13 6.36 27.53 -8.99
N VAL A 14 7.67 27.40 -8.70
CA VAL A 14 8.20 26.53 -7.66
C VAL A 14 7.89 27.11 -6.28
N LEU A 15 8.17 28.39 -6.05
CA LEU A 15 7.99 29.05 -4.74
C LEU A 15 6.54 29.36 -4.38
N GLY A 16 5.60 29.20 -5.31
CA GLY A 16 4.16 29.26 -5.04
C GLY A 16 3.63 27.96 -4.40
N ASP A 17 2.39 27.60 -4.74
CA ASP A 17 1.69 26.45 -4.15
C ASP A 17 2.31 25.07 -4.48
N TRP A 18 3.34 25.02 -5.31
CA TRP A 18 3.94 23.77 -5.76
C TRP A 18 4.78 23.08 -4.68
N ILE A 19 5.41 23.81 -3.74
CA ILE A 19 6.13 23.21 -2.61
C ILE A 19 5.20 22.30 -1.78
N ALA A 20 4.00 22.77 -1.43
CA ALA A 20 3.02 21.95 -0.71
C ALA A 20 2.55 20.72 -1.51
N ARG A 21 2.71 20.74 -2.84
CA ARG A 21 2.50 19.56 -3.69
C ARG A 21 3.70 18.62 -3.65
N LEU A 22 4.93 19.15 -3.66
CA LEU A 22 6.16 18.40 -3.51
C LEU A 22 6.22 17.68 -2.16
N ASP A 23 5.83 18.35 -1.06
CA ASP A 23 5.75 17.73 0.28
C ASP A 23 4.82 16.52 0.28
N ARG A 24 3.63 16.67 -0.31
CA ARG A 24 2.69 15.54 -0.46
C ARG A 24 3.25 14.43 -1.33
N MET A 25 4.05 14.75 -2.36
CA MET A 25 4.70 13.75 -3.21
C MET A 25 5.79 12.99 -2.44
N ALA A 26 6.63 13.70 -1.69
CA ALA A 26 7.69 13.13 -0.88
C ALA A 26 7.11 12.28 0.26
N LEU A 27 6.15 12.81 1.02
CA LEU A 27 5.50 12.09 2.12
C LEU A 27 4.77 10.83 1.62
N LYS A 28 4.10 10.91 0.46
CA LYS A 28 3.48 9.74 -0.17
C LYS A 28 4.50 8.68 -0.60
N ARG A 29 5.73 9.08 -0.95
CA ARG A 29 6.79 8.19 -1.43
C ARG A 29 7.56 7.55 -0.28
N PHE A 30 7.94 8.31 0.75
CA PHE A 30 8.83 7.85 1.82
C PHE A 30 8.08 7.46 3.09
N GLY A 31 6.86 7.97 3.31
CA GLY A 31 6.00 7.63 4.44
C GLY A 31 6.40 8.29 5.77
N GLU A 32 7.70 8.46 6.02
CA GLU A 32 8.23 9.14 7.19
C GLU A 32 8.50 10.61 6.90
N GLN A 33 8.04 11.49 7.81
CA GLN A 33 8.13 12.93 7.64
C GLN A 33 9.58 13.41 7.53
N VAL A 34 10.48 12.90 8.38
CA VAL A 34 11.90 13.29 8.39
C VAL A 34 12.56 13.01 7.03
N ILE A 35 12.37 11.78 6.50
CA ILE A 35 12.92 11.39 5.20
C ILE A 35 12.26 12.17 4.06
N ALA A 36 10.96 12.46 4.18
CA ALA A 36 10.25 13.26 3.20
C ALA A 36 10.80 14.68 3.13
N ASP A 37 11.05 15.32 4.28
CA ASP A 37 11.57 16.69 4.36
C ASP A 37 12.99 16.77 3.78
N GLU A 38 13.85 15.79 4.08
CA GLU A 38 15.17 15.69 3.44
C GLU A 38 15.07 15.53 1.92
N ALA A 39 14.12 14.72 1.44
CA ALA A 39 13.91 14.53 0.01
C ALA A 39 13.39 15.79 -0.69
N VAL A 40 12.51 16.55 -0.01
CA VAL A 40 12.02 17.86 -0.49
C VAL A 40 13.21 18.82 -0.63
N ASN A 41 14.05 18.93 0.40
CA ASN A 41 15.24 19.78 0.38
C ASN A 41 16.17 19.40 -0.77
N HIS A 42 16.44 18.10 -0.96
CA HIS A 42 17.25 17.62 -2.08
C HIS A 42 16.70 18.04 -3.45
N VAL A 43 15.37 17.94 -3.64
CA VAL A 43 14.72 18.36 -4.88
C VAL A 43 14.85 19.87 -5.09
N LEU A 44 14.63 20.67 -4.04
CA LEU A 44 14.73 22.13 -4.12
C LEU A 44 16.15 22.60 -4.44
N GLU A 45 17.17 22.01 -3.81
CA GLU A 45 18.58 22.28 -4.10
C GLU A 45 18.91 21.96 -5.57
N LYS A 46 18.50 20.79 -6.06
CA LYS A 46 18.76 20.37 -7.44
C LYS A 46 18.02 21.19 -8.48
N LEU A 47 16.79 21.61 -8.17
CA LEU A 47 16.01 22.47 -9.07
C LEU A 47 16.57 23.89 -9.12
N SER A 48 16.94 24.48 -7.98
CA SER A 48 17.44 25.85 -7.91
C SER A 48 18.89 26.00 -8.38
N ALA A 49 19.65 24.90 -8.43
CA ALA A 49 21.01 24.89 -8.95
C ALA A 49 21.10 25.45 -10.38
N ASN A 50 22.18 26.19 -10.66
CA ASN A 50 22.49 26.75 -11.98
C ASN A 50 21.32 27.50 -12.65
N ASN A 51 20.59 28.32 -11.88
CA ASN A 51 19.45 29.10 -12.36
C ASN A 51 18.37 28.23 -13.05
N TRP A 52 17.93 27.17 -12.39
CA TRP A 52 16.86 26.30 -12.91
C TRP A 52 17.23 25.53 -14.18
N SER A 53 18.52 25.28 -14.43
CA SER A 53 18.99 24.58 -15.63
C SER A 53 18.36 23.21 -15.81
N ALA A 54 18.01 22.52 -14.71
CA ALA A 54 17.30 21.25 -14.73
C ALA A 54 15.95 21.30 -15.46
N LEU A 55 15.36 22.50 -15.56
CA LEU A 55 14.08 22.75 -16.22
C LEU A 55 14.23 23.30 -17.66
N GLY A 56 15.46 23.57 -18.12
CA GLY A 56 15.75 24.11 -19.44
C GLY A 56 15.39 23.17 -20.61
N GLY A 57 15.15 21.88 -20.33
CA GLY A 57 14.71 20.90 -21.33
C GLY A 57 13.22 20.98 -21.71
N TYR A 58 12.47 21.93 -21.16
CA TYR A 58 11.04 22.06 -21.39
C TYR A 58 10.71 22.58 -22.80
N LYS A 59 9.99 21.76 -23.59
CA LYS A 59 9.66 22.06 -25.00
C LYS A 59 8.21 22.49 -25.24
N ASN A 60 7.51 23.05 -24.25
CA ASN A 60 6.10 23.47 -24.34
C ASN A 60 5.09 22.40 -24.80
N LYS A 61 5.44 21.10 -24.73
CA LYS A 61 4.56 19.98 -25.14
C LYS A 61 3.55 19.56 -24.07
N SER A 62 3.63 20.13 -22.88
CA SER A 62 2.75 19.83 -21.73
C SER A 62 2.64 21.07 -20.85
N LYS A 63 1.75 21.10 -19.86
CA LYS A 63 1.73 22.21 -18.90
C LYS A 63 3.05 22.26 -18.11
N PRO A 64 3.63 23.43 -17.81
CA PRO A 64 4.88 23.57 -17.06
C PRO A 64 4.87 22.80 -15.73
N ILE A 65 3.74 22.85 -15.02
CA ILE A 65 3.53 22.11 -13.76
C ILE A 65 3.66 20.59 -13.93
N ASN A 66 3.25 20.03 -15.06
CA ASN A 66 3.35 18.60 -15.32
C ASN A 66 4.80 18.21 -15.58
N TYR A 67 5.52 19.01 -16.35
CA TYR A 67 6.96 18.82 -16.56
C TYR A 67 7.73 18.91 -15.25
N LEU A 68 7.43 19.92 -14.42
CA LEU A 68 8.01 20.09 -13.10
C LEU A 68 7.75 18.88 -12.18
N ASN A 69 6.54 18.32 -12.18
CA ASN A 69 6.23 17.09 -11.43
C ASN A 69 7.05 15.88 -11.92
N VAL A 70 7.30 15.78 -13.22
CA VAL A 70 8.12 14.70 -13.79
C VAL A 70 9.57 14.84 -13.32
N VAL A 71 10.15 16.04 -13.43
CA VAL A 71 11.51 16.33 -12.96
C VAL A 71 11.64 16.06 -11.47
N ALA A 72 10.69 16.53 -10.65
CA ALA A 72 10.66 16.26 -9.22
C ALA A 72 10.56 14.76 -8.91
N THR A 73 9.77 13.99 -9.67
CA THR A 73 9.68 12.54 -9.48
C THR A 73 11.02 11.85 -9.72
N HIS A 74 11.76 12.27 -10.76
CA HIS A 74 13.11 11.75 -11.02
C HIS A 74 14.11 12.14 -9.92
N LEU A 75 14.06 13.37 -9.42
CA LEU A 75 14.93 13.83 -8.33
C LEU A 75 14.62 13.13 -7.00
N LEU A 76 13.35 12.88 -6.68
CA LEU A 76 12.96 12.04 -5.54
C LEU A 76 13.44 10.59 -5.70
N GLU A 77 13.51 10.09 -6.93
CA GLU A 77 14.08 8.77 -7.22
C GLU A 77 15.61 8.77 -7.07
N GLU A 78 16.29 9.82 -7.52
CA GLU A 78 17.73 10.04 -7.30
C GLU A 78 18.05 10.06 -5.80
N PHE A 79 17.33 10.87 -5.01
CA PHE A 79 17.45 10.89 -3.55
C PHE A 79 17.25 9.50 -2.94
N SER A 80 16.21 8.80 -3.36
CA SER A 80 15.93 7.43 -2.90
C SER A 80 17.08 6.47 -3.20
N ARG A 81 17.71 6.59 -4.38
CA ARG A 81 18.86 5.75 -4.77
C ARG A 81 20.13 6.13 -4.02
N MET A 82 20.31 7.41 -3.71
CA MET A 82 21.45 7.91 -2.94
C MET A 82 21.36 7.46 -1.48
N LYS A 83 20.18 7.62 -0.85
CA LYS A 83 19.96 7.31 0.57
C LYS A 83 19.80 5.81 0.84
N PHE A 84 19.11 5.09 -0.04
CA PHE A 84 18.77 3.67 0.16
C PHE A 84 19.40 2.72 -0.87
N GLY A 85 20.26 3.17 -1.76
CA GLY A 85 20.84 2.31 -2.79
C GLY A 85 19.82 1.71 -3.78
N ARG A 86 20.22 0.66 -4.49
CA ARG A 86 19.35 -0.09 -5.42
C ARG A 86 18.87 -1.39 -4.75
N PRO A 87 17.56 -1.68 -4.72
CA PRO A 87 17.05 -2.93 -4.15
C PRO A 87 17.66 -4.16 -4.83
N ARG A 88 18.33 -5.03 -4.08
CA ARG A 88 18.90 -6.28 -4.60
C ARG A 88 18.15 -7.51 -4.08
N PRO A 89 18.05 -8.59 -4.89
CA PRO A 89 17.45 -9.82 -4.42
C PRO A 89 18.32 -10.42 -3.31
N PRO A 90 17.73 -10.81 -2.16
CA PRO A 90 18.44 -11.47 -1.07
C PRO A 90 19.23 -12.71 -1.50
N VAL A 91 20.31 -13.04 -0.80
CA VAL A 91 21.13 -14.23 -1.10
C VAL A 91 20.29 -15.50 -1.04
N TRP A 92 19.40 -15.62 -0.06
CA TRP A 92 18.51 -16.78 0.05
C TRP A 92 17.59 -16.91 -1.17
N LEU A 93 17.14 -15.78 -1.73
CA LEU A 93 16.29 -15.75 -2.91
C LEU A 93 17.07 -16.19 -4.15
N LYS A 94 18.33 -15.74 -4.28
CA LYS A 94 19.24 -16.15 -5.36
C LYS A 94 19.53 -17.66 -5.31
N LYS A 95 19.69 -18.24 -4.11
CA LYS A 95 19.91 -19.68 -3.91
C LYS A 95 18.75 -20.54 -4.41
N ASN A 96 17.52 -20.00 -4.38
CA ASN A 96 16.32 -20.69 -4.88
C ASN A 96 16.12 -20.54 -6.41
N GLY A 97 17.00 -19.81 -7.10
CA GLY A 97 17.03 -19.73 -8.56
C GLY A 97 16.27 -18.56 -9.17
N HIS A 98 16.34 -18.48 -10.50
CA HIS A 98 15.87 -17.33 -11.28
C HIS A 98 14.35 -17.07 -11.14
N LEU A 99 13.55 -18.12 -11.00
CA LEU A 99 12.10 -18.01 -10.82
C LEU A 99 11.75 -17.18 -9.57
N TRP A 100 12.39 -17.49 -8.44
CA TRP A 100 12.17 -16.78 -7.17
C TRP A 100 12.57 -15.31 -7.26
N VAL A 101 13.70 -15.02 -7.91
CA VAL A 101 14.16 -13.64 -8.19
C VAL A 101 13.17 -12.88 -9.06
N SER A 102 12.61 -13.54 -10.06
CA SER A 102 11.65 -12.93 -10.99
C SER A 102 10.31 -12.65 -10.32
N ILE A 103 9.81 -13.60 -9.52
CA ILE A 103 8.58 -13.41 -8.74
C ILE A 103 8.76 -12.26 -7.75
N TRP A 104 9.85 -12.26 -6.96
CA TRP A 104 10.20 -11.17 -6.05
C TRP A 104 10.25 -9.81 -6.74
N ARG A 105 10.90 -9.71 -7.91
CA ARG A 105 10.96 -8.46 -8.65
C ARG A 105 9.56 -7.95 -9.00
N GLN A 106 8.70 -8.85 -9.50
CA GLN A 106 7.35 -8.49 -9.90
C GLN A 106 6.48 -8.08 -8.71
N ILE A 107 6.53 -8.81 -7.59
CA ILE A 107 5.65 -8.52 -6.43
C ILE A 107 6.22 -7.42 -5.52
N CYS A 108 7.53 -7.37 -5.31
CA CYS A 108 8.14 -6.45 -4.35
C CYS A 108 8.61 -5.13 -4.98
N LEU A 109 9.17 -5.16 -6.19
CA LEU A 109 9.70 -3.95 -6.85
C LEU A 109 8.68 -3.33 -7.80
N GLU A 110 8.13 -4.13 -8.72
CA GLU A 110 7.14 -3.69 -9.70
C GLU A 110 5.72 -3.60 -9.12
N ARG A 111 5.52 -4.13 -7.91
CA ARG A 111 4.24 -4.10 -7.16
C ARG A 111 3.06 -4.65 -7.95
N ARG A 112 3.30 -5.69 -8.75
CA ARG A 112 2.24 -6.43 -9.44
C ARG A 112 1.42 -7.23 -8.43
N VAL A 113 0.14 -7.41 -8.75
CA VAL A 113 -0.78 -8.19 -7.92
C VAL A 113 -0.30 -9.65 -7.89
N ALA A 114 -0.11 -10.20 -6.70
CA ALA A 114 0.42 -11.55 -6.50
C ALA A 114 -0.33 -12.62 -7.31
N GLY A 115 -1.67 -12.57 -7.33
CA GLY A 115 -2.49 -13.50 -8.12
C GLY A 115 -2.22 -13.42 -9.62
N GLN A 116 -1.97 -12.22 -10.17
CA GLN A 116 -1.60 -12.06 -11.59
C GLN A 116 -0.19 -12.59 -11.86
N VAL A 117 0.76 -12.35 -10.95
CA VAL A 117 2.11 -12.90 -11.07
C VAL A 117 2.07 -14.41 -11.07
N VAL A 118 1.37 -15.03 -10.11
CA VAL A 118 1.18 -16.48 -10.07
C VAL A 118 0.57 -16.97 -11.38
N PHE A 119 -0.55 -16.39 -11.83
CA PHE A 119 -1.22 -16.79 -13.07
C PHE A 119 -0.29 -16.77 -14.29
N ASN A 120 0.55 -15.74 -14.42
CA ASN A 120 1.48 -15.62 -15.56
C ASN A 120 2.61 -16.66 -15.58
N TRP A 121 2.89 -17.30 -14.44
CA TRP A 121 3.97 -18.27 -14.29
C TRP A 121 3.51 -19.73 -14.26
N ILE A 122 2.20 -19.98 -14.24
CA ILE A 122 1.62 -21.33 -14.31
C ILE A 122 1.96 -21.94 -15.67
N ASN A 123 2.46 -23.17 -15.65
CA ASN A 123 2.70 -24.00 -16.84
C ASN A 123 2.62 -25.49 -16.46
N GLU A 124 2.81 -26.40 -17.41
CA GLU A 124 2.73 -27.85 -17.19
C GLU A 124 3.70 -28.37 -16.10
N GLU A 125 4.81 -27.68 -15.88
CA GLU A 125 5.84 -28.04 -14.89
C GLU A 125 5.65 -27.34 -13.53
N ARG A 126 4.78 -26.32 -13.44
CA ARG A 126 4.66 -25.45 -12.26
C ARG A 126 3.21 -25.32 -11.85
N SER A 127 2.88 -25.98 -10.74
CA SER A 127 1.56 -25.88 -10.15
C SER A 127 1.31 -24.50 -9.53
N LYS A 128 0.03 -24.11 -9.46
CA LYS A 128 -0.41 -22.88 -8.81
C LYS A 128 0.00 -22.85 -7.34
N GLU A 129 -0.15 -23.98 -6.65
CA GLU A 129 0.16 -24.13 -5.23
C GLU A 129 1.65 -23.89 -4.95
N TYR A 130 2.53 -24.36 -5.84
CA TYR A 130 3.97 -24.12 -5.74
C TYR A 130 4.30 -22.63 -5.85
N LEU A 131 3.73 -21.93 -6.84
CA LEU A 131 3.96 -20.50 -7.06
C LEU A 131 3.38 -19.62 -5.93
N GLU A 132 2.19 -19.96 -5.43
CA GLU A 132 1.60 -19.30 -4.26
C GLU A 132 2.47 -19.50 -3.01
N ASN A 133 3.06 -20.69 -2.84
CA ASN A 133 3.97 -20.95 -1.75
C ASN A 133 5.26 -20.10 -1.85
N ILE A 134 5.79 -19.89 -3.05
CA ILE A 134 6.92 -18.96 -3.27
C ILE A 134 6.54 -17.56 -2.81
N VAL A 135 5.39 -17.04 -3.26
CA VAL A 135 4.91 -15.70 -2.86
C VAL A 135 4.74 -15.60 -1.35
N ARG A 136 4.15 -16.62 -0.73
CA ARG A 136 3.95 -16.71 0.72
C ARG A 136 5.29 -16.64 1.46
N LEU A 137 6.28 -17.43 1.04
CA LEU A 137 7.61 -17.45 1.67
C LEU A 137 8.38 -16.13 1.46
N ILE A 138 8.25 -15.51 0.30
CA ILE A 138 8.83 -14.19 0.02
C ILE A 138 8.23 -13.14 0.95
N LYS A 139 6.90 -13.10 1.09
CA LYS A 139 6.22 -12.13 1.98
C LYS A 139 6.48 -12.41 3.46
N ALA A 140 6.54 -13.68 3.87
CA ALA A 140 6.85 -14.06 5.24
C ALA A 140 8.26 -13.64 5.66
N ARG A 141 9.25 -13.81 4.76
CA ARG A 141 10.66 -13.44 5.03
C ARG A 141 10.98 -11.98 4.75
N MET A 142 10.18 -11.31 3.94
CA MET A 142 10.28 -9.88 3.68
C MET A 142 8.89 -9.25 3.83
N PRO A 143 8.46 -8.98 5.07
CA PRO A 143 7.16 -8.35 5.34
C PRO A 143 6.98 -7.00 4.62
N TRP A 144 8.09 -6.30 4.34
CA TRP A 144 8.13 -5.06 3.57
C TRP A 144 8.01 -5.25 2.04
N CYS A 145 7.91 -6.49 1.54
CA CYS A 145 7.79 -6.78 0.12
C CYS A 145 6.51 -6.14 -0.48
N GLY A 146 6.69 -5.24 -1.44
CA GLY A 146 5.58 -4.60 -2.17
C GLY A 146 4.95 -3.44 -1.40
N VAL A 147 5.42 -3.16 -0.18
CA VAL A 147 5.01 -2.01 0.63
C VAL A 147 5.70 -0.75 0.08
N LYS A 148 5.01 0.39 0.13
CA LYS A 148 5.59 1.69 -0.29
C LYS A 148 6.47 2.33 0.78
N ARG A 149 6.48 1.78 1.99
CA ARG A 149 6.81 2.46 3.24
C ARG A 149 7.79 1.59 4.01
N GLN A 150 8.82 2.22 4.56
CA GLN A 150 9.92 1.68 5.38
C GLN A 150 11.25 1.44 4.67
N GLU A 151 12.28 1.83 5.42
CA GLU A 151 13.69 1.65 5.13
C GLU A 151 13.96 0.18 4.89
N ILE A 152 14.57 -0.12 3.75
CA ILE A 152 15.07 -1.46 3.49
C ILE A 152 16.25 -1.66 4.46
N PRO A 153 16.31 -2.76 5.24
CA PRO A 153 17.39 -2.97 6.18
C PRO A 153 18.75 -2.88 5.48
N SER A 154 19.73 -2.26 6.14
CA SER A 154 21.06 -1.99 5.58
C SER A 154 21.77 -3.25 5.04
N SER A 155 21.44 -4.44 5.55
CA SER A 155 21.90 -5.75 5.06
C SER A 155 21.45 -6.08 3.63
N TYR A 156 20.44 -5.40 3.11
CA TYR A 156 19.95 -5.50 1.74
C TYR A 156 20.31 -4.28 0.88
N LEU A 157 21.04 -3.32 1.46
CA LEU A 157 21.61 -2.15 0.78
C LEU A 157 23.08 -2.43 0.46
N GLU A 158 23.60 -1.88 -0.64
CA GLU A 158 25.04 -1.98 -0.91
C GLU A 158 25.81 -1.02 0.00
N LYS A 159 26.69 -1.55 0.85
CA LYS A 159 27.91 -0.86 1.25
C LYS A 159 29.03 -1.40 0.38
N ASP A 160 29.78 -0.52 -0.26
CA ASP A 160 31.03 -0.89 -0.89
C ASP A 160 31.95 -1.49 0.18
N GLY A 161 32.28 -2.78 0.03
CA GLY A 161 33.53 -3.34 0.54
C GLY A 161 33.55 -4.07 1.90
N GLU A 162 32.48 -4.22 2.67
CA GLU A 162 32.58 -4.94 3.95
C GLU A 162 31.44 -5.92 4.21
N SER A 163 31.83 -7.16 4.56
CA SER A 163 30.91 -8.22 4.98
C SER A 163 30.15 -7.79 6.25
N PRO A 164 28.87 -8.16 6.43
CA PRO A 164 28.14 -7.72 7.60
C PRO A 164 28.60 -8.48 8.85
N PRO A 165 28.90 -7.79 9.97
CA PRO A 165 28.90 -8.43 11.27
C PRO A 165 27.44 -8.80 11.62
N PHE A 166 27.32 -9.97 12.23
CA PHE A 166 26.12 -10.43 12.92
C PHE A 166 25.78 -9.48 14.09
N ASP A 167 24.52 -9.57 14.53
CA ASP A 167 23.91 -8.93 15.70
C ASP A 167 23.48 -7.46 15.60
N VAL A 168 22.19 -7.26 15.29
CA VAL A 168 21.35 -6.25 15.96
C VAL A 168 19.96 -6.85 16.15
N GLU A 169 19.64 -7.26 17.37
CA GLU A 169 18.27 -7.28 17.87
C GLU A 169 17.71 -5.86 17.70
N ASP A 170 16.68 -5.68 16.87
CA ASP A 170 15.97 -4.40 16.83
C ASP A 170 14.46 -4.61 16.97
N THR A 171 13.96 -4.01 18.04
CA THR A 171 12.68 -4.26 18.68
C THR A 171 11.67 -3.23 18.18
N ARG A 172 11.26 -3.30 16.90
CA ARG A 172 10.20 -2.47 16.25
C ARG A 172 9.77 -3.22 14.98
N SER A 173 8.52 -3.61 14.68
CA SER A 173 7.19 -3.14 15.07
C SER A 173 6.20 -4.32 15.08
N PHE A 174 5.83 -4.81 16.27
CA PHE A 174 4.78 -5.83 16.43
C PHE A 174 3.37 -5.29 16.09
N GLN A 175 3.21 -3.95 16.02
CA GLN A 175 1.93 -3.27 15.89
C GLN A 175 1.43 -3.08 14.44
N GLU A 176 2.26 -3.27 13.40
CA GLU A 176 1.85 -3.08 12.00
C GLU A 176 1.46 -4.38 11.28
N THR A 177 2.06 -5.51 11.65
CA THR A 177 1.63 -6.85 11.21
C THR A 177 0.25 -7.20 11.77
N GLN A 178 0.00 -6.84 13.03
CA GLN A 178 -1.27 -7.07 13.73
C GLN A 178 -2.45 -6.37 13.02
N LYS A 179 -2.27 -5.11 12.60
CA LYS A 179 -3.32 -4.33 11.89
C LYS A 179 -3.79 -4.91 10.55
N ASN A 180 -2.93 -5.62 9.82
CA ASN A 180 -3.32 -6.21 8.52
C ASN A 180 -4.03 -7.55 8.70
N GLU A 181 -3.62 -8.37 9.67
CA GLU A 181 -4.30 -9.61 10.03
C GLU A 181 -5.69 -9.32 10.62
N ASP A 182 -5.81 -8.25 11.42
CA ASP A 182 -7.07 -7.81 12.02
C ASP A 182 -8.09 -7.29 10.98
N LEU A 183 -7.64 -6.63 9.91
CA LEU A 183 -8.52 -6.19 8.81
C LEU A 183 -9.05 -7.37 7.99
N GLU A 184 -8.22 -8.39 7.74
CA GLU A 184 -8.64 -9.60 7.03
C GLU A 184 -9.67 -10.40 7.85
N GLU A 185 -9.52 -10.44 9.18
CA GLU A 185 -10.47 -11.08 10.08
C GLU A 185 -11.79 -10.31 10.18
N LEU A 186 -11.75 -8.98 10.23
CA LEU A 186 -12.96 -8.14 10.15
C LEU A 186 -13.69 -8.33 8.81
N LEU A 187 -12.97 -8.40 7.70
CA LEU A 187 -13.55 -8.65 6.38
C LEU A 187 -14.16 -10.06 6.30
N LEU A 188 -13.56 -11.05 6.96
CA LEU A 188 -14.10 -12.39 7.07
C LEU A 188 -15.42 -12.39 7.85
N ILE A 189 -15.47 -11.72 9.01
CA ILE A 189 -16.69 -11.59 9.82
C ILE A 189 -17.79 -10.85 9.05
N ILE A 190 -17.48 -9.71 8.41
CA ILE A 190 -18.43 -8.96 7.59
C ILE A 190 -19.00 -9.86 6.47
N ARG A 191 -18.15 -10.68 5.85
CA ARG A 191 -18.57 -11.59 4.79
C ARG A 191 -19.49 -12.70 5.29
N LEU A 192 -19.20 -13.29 6.43
CA LEU A 192 -20.06 -14.28 7.08
C LEU A 192 -21.39 -13.69 7.55
N LEU A 193 -21.38 -12.42 7.95
CA LEU A 193 -22.59 -11.70 8.36
C LEU A 193 -23.50 -11.40 7.16
N ILE A 194 -22.92 -11.20 5.97
CA ILE A 194 -23.64 -10.92 4.72
C ILE A 194 -24.08 -12.20 3.99
N ASP A 195 -23.31 -13.28 4.09
CA ASP A 195 -23.55 -14.54 3.38
C ASP A 195 -23.14 -15.75 4.25
N PRO A 196 -24.06 -16.24 5.11
CA PRO A 196 -23.75 -17.31 6.05
C PRO A 196 -23.58 -18.69 5.39
N GLU A 197 -23.99 -18.86 4.12
CA GLU A 197 -23.83 -20.12 3.36
C GLU A 197 -22.59 -20.12 2.46
N SER A 198 -21.77 -19.08 2.49
CA SER A 198 -20.58 -19.01 1.62
C SER A 198 -19.55 -20.07 2.06
N ASP A 199 -19.29 -21.07 1.20
CA ASP A 199 -18.27 -22.09 1.42
C ASP A 199 -16.86 -21.47 1.55
N PHE A 200 -16.30 -21.51 2.76
CA PHE A 200 -14.93 -21.06 3.02
C PHE A 200 -13.94 -22.19 2.80
N THR A 201 -13.14 -22.10 1.74
CA THR A 201 -11.99 -22.99 1.52
C THR A 201 -10.85 -22.58 2.46
N GLY A 202 -10.64 -23.35 3.54
CA GLY A 202 -9.46 -23.22 4.42
C GLY A 202 -9.73 -23.03 5.93
N ILE A 203 -10.97 -23.12 6.39
CA ILE A 203 -11.33 -23.05 7.82
C ILE A 203 -11.64 -24.47 8.33
N THR A 204 -11.11 -24.86 9.49
CA THR A 204 -11.39 -26.19 10.08
C THR A 204 -12.84 -26.28 10.57
N GLU A 205 -13.48 -27.46 10.52
CA GLU A 205 -14.87 -27.67 10.97
C GLU A 205 -15.16 -27.17 12.41
N SER A 206 -14.15 -27.17 13.28
CA SER A 206 -14.23 -26.64 14.64
C SER A 206 -14.31 -25.10 14.71
N GLN A 207 -13.72 -24.40 13.73
CA GLN A 207 -13.71 -22.94 13.64
C GLN A 207 -15.02 -22.42 13.03
N THR A 208 -15.60 -23.11 12.05
CA THR A 208 -16.90 -22.75 11.45
C THR A 208 -18.04 -22.78 12.47
N ALA A 209 -18.07 -23.76 13.39
CA ALA A 209 -19.11 -23.82 14.42
C ALA A 209 -19.05 -22.65 15.43
N LYS A 210 -17.84 -22.24 15.85
CA LYS A 210 -17.65 -21.08 16.73
C LYS A 210 -18.02 -19.77 16.03
N ILE A 211 -17.57 -19.62 14.79
CA ILE A 211 -17.82 -18.44 13.97
C ILE A 211 -19.30 -18.28 13.65
N ASN A 212 -20.01 -19.37 13.29
CA ASN A 212 -21.45 -19.32 13.03
C ASN A 212 -22.26 -18.92 14.28
N ASN A 213 -21.84 -19.36 15.47
CA ASN A 213 -22.49 -18.95 16.73
C ASN A 213 -22.28 -17.46 17.01
N ILE A 214 -21.05 -16.96 16.81
CA ILE A 214 -20.71 -15.53 16.92
C ILE A 214 -21.52 -14.70 15.92
N VAL A 215 -21.62 -15.14 14.66
CA VAL A 215 -22.37 -14.44 13.60
C VAL A 215 -23.87 -14.43 13.89
N THR A 216 -24.43 -15.53 14.40
CA THR A 216 -25.85 -15.61 14.80
C THR A 216 -26.15 -14.67 15.96
N GLN A 217 -25.23 -14.58 16.93
CA GLN A 217 -25.35 -13.69 18.08
C GLN A 217 -25.18 -12.22 17.66
N LEU A 218 -24.23 -11.92 16.75
CA LEU A 218 -24.06 -10.60 16.15
C LEU A 218 -25.30 -10.17 15.35
N HIS A 219 -25.90 -11.05 14.56
CA HIS A 219 -27.16 -10.75 13.86
C HIS A 219 -28.29 -10.36 14.83
N LYS A 220 -28.36 -11.04 15.99
CA LYS A 220 -29.34 -10.78 17.02
C LYS A 220 -29.09 -9.47 17.80
N GLU A 221 -27.83 -9.10 17.99
CA GLU A 221 -27.45 -7.89 18.76
C GLU A 221 -27.34 -6.63 17.90
N LEU A 222 -26.98 -6.75 16.62
CA LEU A 222 -26.66 -5.60 15.79
C LEU A 222 -27.85 -5.03 15.02
N GLU A 223 -28.99 -5.74 14.90
CA GLU A 223 -30.19 -5.30 14.14
C GLU A 223 -29.82 -4.52 12.86
N LEU A 224 -28.98 -5.12 12.00
CA LEU A 224 -28.54 -4.49 10.76
C LEU A 224 -29.66 -4.61 9.72
N SER A 225 -30.03 -3.50 9.10
CA SER A 225 -31.02 -3.56 8.01
C SER A 225 -30.39 -4.10 6.72
N ASP A 226 -31.21 -4.66 5.84
CA ASP A 226 -30.76 -5.17 4.53
C ASP A 226 -30.00 -4.12 3.71
N SER A 227 -30.41 -2.85 3.83
CA SER A 227 -29.74 -1.72 3.20
C SER A 227 -28.34 -1.46 3.78
N GLU A 228 -28.13 -1.69 5.07
CA GLU A 228 -26.85 -1.53 5.75
C GLU A 228 -25.90 -2.68 5.38
N LEU A 229 -26.42 -3.91 5.34
CA LEU A 229 -25.70 -5.09 4.87
C LEU A 229 -25.25 -4.94 3.41
N LEU A 230 -26.13 -4.45 2.55
CA LEU A 230 -25.80 -4.21 1.15
C LEU A 230 -24.73 -3.11 1.00
N MET A 231 -24.78 -2.04 1.80
CA MET A 231 -23.72 -1.02 1.81
C MET A 231 -22.36 -1.62 2.19
N LEU A 232 -22.33 -2.46 3.23
CA LEU A 232 -21.10 -3.14 3.67
C LEU A 232 -20.57 -4.07 2.57
N LYS A 233 -21.45 -4.85 1.92
CA LYS A 233 -21.11 -5.74 0.79
C LYS A 233 -20.47 -4.95 -0.36
N MET A 234 -21.15 -3.92 -0.85
CA MET A 234 -20.69 -3.15 -2.01
C MET A 234 -19.34 -2.46 -1.75
N VAL A 235 -19.12 -1.93 -0.55
CA VAL A 235 -17.92 -1.16 -0.23
C VAL A 235 -16.74 -2.07 0.11
N PHE A 236 -16.93 -3.08 0.95
CA PHE A 236 -15.83 -3.86 1.52
C PHE A 236 -15.58 -5.18 0.78
N ILE A 237 -16.63 -5.86 0.31
CA ILE A 237 -16.50 -7.13 -0.42
C ILE A 237 -16.27 -6.86 -1.90
N GLU A 238 -17.16 -6.10 -2.53
CA GLU A 238 -17.14 -5.83 -3.97
C GLU A 238 -16.19 -4.68 -4.37
N ARG A 239 -15.67 -3.95 -3.36
CA ARG A 239 -14.73 -2.82 -3.52
C ARG A 239 -15.23 -1.75 -4.50
N ILE A 240 -16.55 -1.57 -4.56
CA ILE A 240 -17.17 -0.52 -5.37
C ILE A 240 -16.79 0.84 -4.79
N LYS A 241 -16.41 1.77 -5.67
CA LYS A 241 -16.07 3.15 -5.26
C LYS A 241 -17.25 3.76 -4.51
N GLN A 242 -17.00 4.33 -3.34
CA GLN A 242 -18.02 4.96 -2.48
C GLN A 242 -18.91 5.97 -3.22
N GLY A 243 -18.40 6.69 -4.22
CA GLY A 243 -19.20 7.61 -5.04
C GLY A 243 -20.29 6.91 -5.88
N LEU A 244 -20.08 5.66 -6.30
CA LEU A 244 -21.09 4.86 -7.02
C LEU A 244 -22.09 4.23 -6.04
N VAL A 245 -21.60 3.74 -4.89
CA VAL A 245 -22.47 3.24 -3.81
C VAL A 245 -23.39 4.36 -3.31
N ALA A 246 -22.87 5.56 -3.09
CA ALA A 246 -23.66 6.70 -2.64
C ALA A 246 -24.81 7.02 -3.62
N LYS A 247 -24.55 6.96 -4.93
CA LYS A 247 -25.60 7.10 -5.95
C LYS A 247 -26.64 5.98 -5.90
N ALA A 248 -26.22 4.72 -5.69
CA ALA A 248 -27.14 3.57 -5.61
C ALA A 248 -28.11 3.67 -4.42
N PHE A 249 -27.74 4.37 -3.36
CA PHE A 249 -28.57 4.59 -2.17
C PHE A 249 -29.22 5.98 -2.12
N ASP A 250 -29.16 6.76 -3.19
CA ASP A 250 -29.63 8.16 -3.25
C ASP A 250 -29.06 9.05 -2.12
N LEU A 251 -27.77 8.89 -1.85
CA LEU A 251 -27.00 9.61 -0.83
C LEU A 251 -25.90 10.46 -1.45
N LYS A 252 -25.52 11.54 -0.75
CA LYS A 252 -24.26 12.24 -1.02
C LYS A 252 -23.07 11.42 -0.49
N PRO A 253 -21.87 11.49 -1.11
CA PRO A 253 -20.70 10.73 -0.68
C PRO A 253 -20.32 10.90 0.80
N TYR A 254 -20.48 12.12 1.34
CA TYR A 254 -20.25 12.39 2.76
C TYR A 254 -21.29 11.71 3.67
N GLN A 255 -22.56 11.61 3.24
CA GLN A 255 -23.61 10.94 4.01
C GLN A 255 -23.37 9.42 4.05
N LEU A 256 -22.94 8.83 2.93
CA LEU A 256 -22.50 7.43 2.90
C LEU A 256 -21.33 7.20 3.85
N SER A 257 -20.30 8.06 3.80
CA SER A 257 -19.13 7.95 4.69
C SER A 257 -19.52 8.02 6.17
N LYS A 258 -20.45 8.92 6.53
CA LYS A 258 -20.98 9.06 7.88
C LYS A 258 -21.77 7.81 8.32
N ARG A 259 -22.62 7.26 7.44
CA ARG A 259 -23.39 6.03 7.72
C ARG A 259 -22.50 4.81 7.88
N LEU A 260 -21.52 4.62 6.99
CA LEU A 260 -20.53 3.54 7.10
C LEU A 260 -19.74 3.66 8.41
N LYS A 261 -19.33 4.87 8.81
CA LYS A 261 -18.63 5.07 10.08
C LYS A 261 -19.52 4.69 11.28
N ALA A 262 -20.79 5.05 11.27
CA ALA A 262 -21.74 4.66 12.32
C ALA A 262 -21.96 3.14 12.37
N LEU A 263 -22.08 2.50 11.21
CA LEU A 263 -22.20 1.04 11.08
C LEU A 263 -20.98 0.31 11.62
N MET A 264 -19.78 0.78 11.29
CA MET A 264 -18.53 0.21 11.78
C MET A 264 -18.40 0.35 13.30
N MET A 265 -18.87 1.46 13.88
CA MET A 265 -18.90 1.62 15.35
C MET A 265 -19.92 0.70 16.03
N ARG A 266 -21.09 0.48 15.41
CA ARG A 266 -22.07 -0.51 15.87
C ARG A 266 -21.48 -1.91 15.84
N LEU A 267 -20.93 -2.33 14.69
CA LEU A 267 -20.23 -3.60 14.51
C LEU A 267 -19.14 -3.82 15.56
N ARG A 268 -18.33 -2.80 15.84
CA ARG A 268 -17.31 -2.83 16.90
C ARG A 268 -17.91 -3.12 18.28
N SER A 269 -19.00 -2.44 18.61
CA SER A 269 -19.64 -2.60 19.92
C SER A 269 -20.27 -3.99 20.07
N GLY A 270 -20.90 -4.52 19.02
CA GLY A 270 -21.42 -5.88 19.01
C GLY A 270 -20.31 -6.93 19.07
N LEU A 271 -19.21 -6.73 18.35
CA LEU A 271 -18.05 -7.63 18.40
C LEU A 271 -17.43 -7.69 19.81
N GLY A 272 -17.30 -6.55 20.49
CA GLY A 272 -16.85 -6.51 21.88
C GLY A 272 -17.79 -7.26 22.84
N ALA A 273 -19.11 -7.15 22.66
CA ALA A 273 -20.10 -7.83 23.50
C ALA A 273 -20.06 -9.37 23.37
N VAL A 274 -19.71 -9.88 22.18
CA VAL A 274 -19.60 -11.32 21.90
C VAL A 274 -18.21 -11.89 22.25
N GLY A 275 -17.36 -11.11 22.92
CA GLY A 275 -16.02 -11.52 23.37
C GLY A 275 -14.95 -11.47 22.28
N PHE A 276 -15.22 -10.76 21.17
CA PHE A 276 -14.26 -10.46 20.13
C PHE A 276 -13.57 -9.11 20.42
N ASP A 277 -12.78 -9.08 21.49
CA ASP A 277 -12.11 -7.87 21.94
C ASP A 277 -10.73 -7.75 21.28
N LYS A 278 -10.66 -7.01 20.17
CA LYS A 278 -9.40 -6.39 19.75
C LYS A 278 -9.56 -4.89 19.88
N GLU A 279 -8.97 -4.33 20.92
CA GLU A 279 -8.92 -2.88 21.17
C GLU A 279 -8.27 -2.08 20.00
N GLN A 280 -7.65 -2.75 19.03
CA GLN A 280 -6.82 -2.17 17.97
C GLN A 280 -7.48 -2.01 16.59
N PHE A 281 -8.77 -2.32 16.42
CA PHE A 281 -9.43 -2.25 15.11
C PHE A 281 -9.51 -0.84 14.48
N PHE A 282 -9.12 0.23 15.21
CA PHE A 282 -9.17 1.62 14.74
C PHE A 282 -8.01 2.47 15.25
#